data_AF-A0A7S2FDB0-F1
#
_entry.id   AF-A0A7S2FDB0-F1
#
_cell.length_a   1.000
_cell.length_b   1.000
_cell.length_c   1.000
_cell.angle_alpha   90.00
_cell.angle_beta   90.00
_cell.angle_gamma   90.00
#
_symmetry.space_group_name_H-M   'P 1'
#
loop_
_entity.id
_entity.type
_entity.pdbx_description
1 polymer ?
#
loop_
_entity_poly.entity_id
_entity_poly.type
_entity_poly.pdbx_seq_one_letter_code
_entity_poly.pdbx_strand_id
1 'polypeptide(L)'
;MIACCHQYNVSSAHVTFCRGEEMATFRELGYMPRLGMQYHWENRRRGTEEKYASFKEFEMDLKQSRRKNVRQERKRPAKDGLRVFRATGDDIKPDQMADFYEMYIAQTEKKWGRDYLRREFFDEIYETMRDDIMFVFAEQEGTGRLVAGAINFIGSPPPFCRHWG
;
A
#
# COMPACT_ATOMS: atom_id res chain seq x y z
N MET A 1 17.83 20.56 4.87
CA MET A 1 18.42 19.39 4.17
C MET A 1 19.85 19.63 3.72
N ILE A 2 20.16 20.65 2.90
CA ILE A 2 21.53 20.91 2.41
C ILE A 2 22.53 21.12 3.56
N ALA A 3 22.21 21.97 4.53
CA ALA A 3 23.05 22.18 5.72
C ALA A 3 23.29 20.87 6.50
N CYS A 4 22.29 20.00 6.58
CA CYS A 4 22.38 18.67 7.18
C CYS A 4 23.37 17.79 6.40
N CYS A 5 23.35 17.84 5.07
CA CYS A 5 24.30 17.09 4.24
C CYS A 5 25.76 17.49 4.51
N HIS A 6 26.02 18.79 4.65
CA HIS A 6 27.34 19.30 5.02
C HIS A 6 27.74 18.88 6.44
N GLN A 7 26.81 18.99 7.40
CA GLN A 7 27.07 18.63 8.80
C GLN A 7 27.40 17.15 8.98
N TYR A 8 26.68 16.26 8.29
CA TYR A 8 26.86 14.81 8.40
C TYR A 8 27.81 14.22 7.33
N ASN A 9 28.44 15.08 6.52
CA ASN A 9 29.35 14.68 5.43
C ASN A 9 28.75 13.60 4.50
N VAL A 10 27.49 13.78 4.10
CA VAL A 10 26.81 12.87 3.15
C VAL A 10 26.81 13.45 1.74
N SER A 11 26.89 12.58 0.74
CA SER A 11 27.12 12.98 -0.66
C SER A 11 25.93 13.63 -1.35
N SER A 12 24.70 13.38 -0.89
CA SER A 12 23.49 13.91 -1.52
C SER A 12 22.27 13.81 -0.61
N ALA A 13 21.24 14.61 -0.92
CA ALA A 13 19.88 14.46 -0.39
C ALA A 13 18.89 14.31 -1.55
N HIS A 14 17.86 13.49 -1.34
CA HIS A 14 16.86 13.18 -2.35
C HIS A 14 15.47 13.41 -1.77
N VAL A 15 14.61 14.09 -2.53
CA VAL A 15 13.20 14.31 -2.17
C VAL A 15 12.35 13.57 -3.19
N THR A 16 11.73 12.47 -2.78
CA THR A 16 11.09 11.50 -3.70
C THR A 16 9.63 11.82 -4.03
N PHE A 17 8.94 12.59 -3.19
CA PHE A 17 7.51 12.91 -3.32
C PHE A 17 7.22 14.39 -3.08
N CYS A 18 7.97 15.29 -3.73
CA CYS A 18 7.71 16.72 -3.66
C CYS A 18 6.43 17.12 -4.42
N ARG A 19 5.68 18.07 -3.87
CA ARG A 19 4.58 18.77 -4.54
C ARG A 19 5.14 19.69 -5.63
N GLY A 20 4.28 20.10 -6.57
CA GLY A 20 4.68 20.99 -7.67
C GLY A 20 5.30 22.30 -7.20
N GLU A 21 4.74 22.90 -6.15
CA GLU A 21 5.25 24.14 -5.54
C GLU A 21 6.62 23.93 -4.88
N GLU A 22 6.82 22.82 -4.19
CA GLU A 22 8.09 22.48 -3.54
C GLU A 22 9.20 22.22 -4.58
N MET A 23 8.86 21.64 -5.74
CA MET A 23 9.81 21.42 -6.83
C MET A 23 10.43 22.73 -7.32
N ALA A 24 9.66 23.82 -7.38
CA ALA A 24 10.18 25.13 -7.80
C ALA A 24 11.28 25.62 -6.84
N THR A 25 11.00 25.58 -5.54
CA THR A 25 11.97 25.93 -4.49
C THR A 25 13.20 25.02 -4.51
N PHE A 26 13.04 23.71 -4.71
CA PHE A 26 14.18 22.80 -4.77
C PHE A 26 15.10 23.07 -5.97
N ARG A 27 14.56 23.51 -7.11
CA ARG A 27 15.37 23.90 -8.27
C ARG A 27 16.22 25.13 -7.98
N GLU A 28 15.65 26.14 -7.32
CA GLU A 28 16.39 27.34 -6.89
C GLU A 28 17.52 26.99 -5.92
N LEU A 29 17.31 25.97 -5.09
CA LEU A 29 18.30 25.45 -4.15
C LEU A 29 19.32 24.47 -4.79
N GLY A 30 19.32 24.30 -6.11
CA GLY A 30 20.30 23.49 -6.84
C GLY A 30 20.01 21.98 -6.89
N TYR A 31 18.82 21.53 -6.51
CA TYR A 31 18.41 20.13 -6.69
C TYR A 31 18.11 19.84 -8.17
N MET A 32 18.45 18.63 -8.61
CA MET A 32 18.11 18.14 -9.95
C MET A 32 16.72 17.50 -9.97
N PRO A 33 15.79 17.95 -10.83
CA PRO A 33 14.46 17.36 -10.91
C PRO A 33 14.52 15.99 -11.60
N ARG A 34 13.86 14.99 -11.00
CA ARG A 34 13.61 13.69 -11.62
C ARG A 34 12.10 13.50 -11.81
N LEU A 35 11.67 13.33 -13.06
CA LEU A 35 10.27 13.05 -13.36
C LEU A 35 9.97 11.58 -13.11
N GLY A 36 8.93 11.31 -12.32
CA GLY A 36 8.35 9.98 -12.13
C GLY A 36 6.88 10.00 -12.49
N MET A 37 6.35 8.86 -12.92
CA MET A 37 4.93 8.69 -13.17
C MET A 37 4.31 7.88 -12.04
N GLN A 38 3.22 8.39 -11.47
CA GLN A 38 2.44 7.69 -10.45
C GLN A 38 1.02 7.51 -10.97
N TYR A 39 0.41 6.39 -10.61
CA TYR A 39 -0.99 6.12 -10.90
C TYR A 39 -1.77 6.26 -9.61
N HIS A 40 -2.60 7.28 -9.53
CA HIS A 40 -3.48 7.50 -8.40
C HIS A 40 -4.89 7.09 -8.80
N TRP A 41 -5.54 6.30 -7.94
CA TRP A 41 -6.95 5.99 -8.10
C TRP A 41 -7.77 7.00 -7.31
N GLU A 42 -8.73 7.61 -7.99
CA GLU A 42 -9.71 8.50 -7.38
C GLU A 42 -11.11 7.90 -7.56
N ASN A 43 -11.94 7.98 -6.52
CA ASN A 43 -13.34 7.60 -6.63
C ASN A 43 -14.12 8.67 -7.43
N ARG A 44 -13.94 8.69 -8.75
CA ARG A 44 -14.52 9.68 -9.66
C ARG A 44 -15.07 9.00 -10.91
N ARG A 45 -16.34 9.27 -11.21
CA ARG A 45 -17.03 8.79 -12.41
C ARG A 45 -16.38 9.34 -13.67
N ARG A 46 -16.37 8.53 -14.73
CA ARG A 46 -15.65 8.86 -15.95
C ARG A 46 -16.25 10.10 -16.62
N GLY A 47 -15.47 11.18 -16.69
CA GLY A 47 -15.88 12.43 -17.34
C GLY A 47 -16.76 13.34 -16.46
N THR A 48 -16.91 13.05 -15.17
CA THR A 48 -17.68 13.90 -14.23
C THR A 48 -16.92 14.08 -12.92
N GLU A 49 -17.37 14.97 -12.03
CA GLU A 49 -16.83 15.12 -10.66
C GLU A 49 -17.54 14.25 -9.61
N GLU A 50 -18.58 13.54 -10.03
CA GLU A 50 -19.34 12.67 -9.15
C GLU A 50 -18.54 11.44 -8.73
N LYS A 51 -18.80 10.93 -7.52
CA LYS A 51 -18.18 9.70 -7.02
C LYS A 51 -19.03 8.48 -7.38
N TYR A 52 -18.41 7.31 -7.49
CA TYR A 52 -19.15 6.06 -7.52
C TYR A 52 -19.74 5.79 -6.12
N ALA A 53 -21.04 5.51 -6.06
CA ALA A 53 -21.72 5.13 -4.82
C ALA A 53 -21.49 3.66 -4.47
N SER A 54 -21.09 2.84 -5.44
CA SER A 54 -20.75 1.44 -5.22
C SER A 54 -19.71 0.93 -6.20
N PHE A 55 -19.08 -0.19 -5.85
CA PHE A 55 -18.17 -0.88 -6.75
C PHE A 55 -18.87 -1.32 -8.05
N LYS A 56 -20.16 -1.65 -7.99
CA LYS A 56 -20.96 -2.04 -9.17
C LYS A 56 -21.08 -0.89 -10.16
N GLU A 57 -21.22 0.36 -9.70
CA GLU A 57 -21.22 1.52 -10.58
C GLU A 57 -19.86 1.72 -11.24
N PHE A 58 -18.76 1.61 -10.47
CA PHE A 58 -17.41 1.66 -11.03
C PHE A 58 -17.19 0.61 -12.12
N GLU A 59 -17.65 -0.63 -11.92
CA GLU A 59 -17.54 -1.69 -12.92
C GLU A 59 -18.26 -1.34 -14.24
N MET A 60 -19.36 -0.59 -14.18
CA MET A 60 -20.13 -0.22 -15.37
C MET A 60 -19.38 0.73 -16.29
N ASP A 61 -18.49 1.56 -15.74
CA ASP A 61 -17.62 2.46 -16.50
C ASP A 61 -16.42 1.75 -17.17
N LEU A 62 -16.17 0.49 -16.80
CA LEU A 62 -15.11 -0.30 -17.42
C LEU A 62 -15.55 -0.89 -18.77
N LYS A 63 -14.60 -1.00 -19.71
CA LYS A 63 -14.77 -1.80 -20.93
C LYS A 63 -15.19 -3.24 -20.56
N GLN A 64 -16.04 -3.86 -21.38
CA GLN A 64 -16.63 -5.18 -21.11
C GLN A 64 -15.60 -6.26 -20.72
N SER A 65 -14.46 -6.32 -21.41
CA SER A 65 -13.38 -7.26 -21.09
C SER A 65 -12.78 -7.02 -19.71
N ARG A 66 -12.47 -5.76 -19.37
CA ARG A 66 -11.95 -5.39 -18.03
C ARG A 66 -12.98 -5.68 -16.94
N ARG A 67 -14.23 -5.34 -17.15
CA ARG A 67 -15.34 -5.66 -16.23
C ARG A 67 -15.45 -7.16 -15.99
N LYS A 68 -15.36 -7.98 -17.04
CA LYS A 68 -15.38 -9.45 -16.93
C LYS A 68 -14.20 -9.96 -16.10
N ASN A 69 -13.00 -9.48 -16.37
CA ASN A 69 -11.78 -9.89 -15.65
C ASN A 69 -11.88 -9.56 -14.15
N VAL A 70 -12.22 -8.31 -13.81
CA VAL A 70 -12.39 -7.87 -12.41
C VAL A 70 -13.41 -8.75 -11.67
N ARG A 71 -14.55 -9.06 -12.29
CA ARG A 71 -15.55 -9.95 -11.69
C ARG A 71 -15.07 -11.38 -11.51
N GLN A 72 -14.25 -11.89 -12.41
CA GLN A 72 -13.67 -13.24 -12.30
C GLN A 72 -12.62 -13.29 -11.20
N GLU A 73 -11.71 -12.32 -11.15
CA GLU A 73 -10.68 -12.21 -10.12
C GLU A 73 -11.29 -12.14 -8.72
N ARG A 74 -12.35 -11.33 -8.54
CA ARG A 74 -13.04 -11.20 -7.25
C ARG A 74 -13.76 -12.46 -6.77
N LYS A 75 -14.15 -13.34 -7.68
CA LYS A 75 -14.81 -14.62 -7.34
C LYS A 75 -13.82 -15.73 -7.02
N ARG A 76 -12.56 -15.58 -7.45
CA ARG A 76 -11.55 -16.62 -7.37
C ARG A 76 -11.20 -17.01 -5.92
N PRO A 77 -10.97 -16.07 -4.97
CA PRO A 77 -10.67 -16.44 -3.59
C PRO A 77 -11.70 -17.37 -2.98
N ALA A 78 -13.00 -17.03 -3.06
CA ALA A 78 -14.06 -17.87 -2.52
C ALA A 78 -14.14 -19.26 -3.19
N LYS A 79 -13.86 -19.35 -4.49
CA LYS A 79 -13.79 -20.65 -5.19
C LYS A 79 -12.62 -21.51 -4.73
N ASP A 80 -11.53 -20.86 -4.33
CA ASP A 80 -10.31 -21.51 -3.84
C ASP A 80 -10.35 -21.73 -2.31
N GLY A 81 -11.52 -21.54 -1.67
CA GLY A 81 -11.70 -21.71 -0.22
C GLY A 81 -11.00 -20.63 0.61
N LEU A 82 -10.89 -19.41 0.07
CA LEU A 82 -10.24 -18.28 0.72
C LEU A 82 -11.26 -17.20 1.10
N ARG A 83 -11.21 -16.79 2.38
CA ARG A 83 -11.91 -15.63 2.91
C ARG A 83 -10.98 -14.42 2.89
N VAL A 84 -11.34 -13.41 2.09
CA VAL A 84 -10.59 -12.14 2.04
C VAL A 84 -11.29 -11.11 2.92
N PHE A 85 -10.56 -10.49 3.85
CA PHE A 85 -11.10 -9.48 4.75
C PHE A 85 -10.10 -8.36 5.02
N ARG A 86 -10.62 -7.25 5.57
CA ARG A 86 -9.84 -6.08 5.97
C ARG A 86 -9.77 -6.01 7.49
N ALA A 87 -8.66 -5.55 8.02
CA ALA A 87 -8.48 -5.28 9.44
C ALA A 87 -7.81 -3.91 9.63
N THR A 88 -8.34 -3.11 10.56
CA THR A 88 -7.89 -1.75 10.92
C THR A 88 -8.06 -1.54 12.42
N GLY A 89 -7.21 -0.76 13.07
CA GLY A 89 -7.34 -0.46 14.50
C GLY A 89 -7.42 -1.74 15.33
N ASP A 90 -8.43 -1.83 16.20
CA ASP A 90 -8.63 -2.95 17.13
C ASP A 90 -9.02 -4.28 16.44
N ASP A 91 -9.35 -4.26 15.14
CA ASP A 91 -9.57 -5.48 14.36
C ASP A 91 -8.25 -6.20 14.02
N ILE A 92 -7.12 -5.51 14.08
CA ILE A 92 -5.78 -6.09 13.88
C ILE A 92 -5.39 -6.83 15.16
N LYS A 93 -5.29 -8.16 15.08
CA LYS A 93 -4.90 -8.97 16.23
C LYS A 93 -3.37 -9.10 16.30
N PRO A 94 -2.77 -9.14 17.51
CA PRO A 94 -1.32 -9.25 17.66
C PRO A 94 -0.71 -10.40 16.86
N ASP A 95 -1.36 -11.58 16.88
CA ASP A 95 -0.90 -12.78 16.16
C ASP A 95 -0.86 -12.58 14.64
N GLN A 96 -1.75 -11.75 14.09
CA GLN A 96 -1.78 -11.47 12.65
C GLN A 96 -0.56 -10.66 12.20
N MET A 97 0.08 -9.91 13.10
CA MET A 97 1.32 -9.19 12.80
C MET A 97 2.49 -10.15 12.64
N ALA A 98 2.56 -11.16 13.50
CA ALA A 98 3.53 -12.23 13.38
C ALA A 98 3.31 -13.03 12.09
N ASP A 99 2.07 -13.42 11.80
CA ASP A 99 1.72 -14.12 10.54
C ASP A 99 2.11 -13.30 9.31
N PHE A 100 1.84 -11.98 9.31
CA PHE A 100 2.22 -11.11 8.21
C PHE A 100 3.74 -10.99 8.04
N TYR A 101 4.50 -10.93 9.13
CA TYR A 101 5.95 -10.85 9.07
C TYR A 101 6.58 -12.09 8.43
N GLU A 102 6.08 -13.29 8.76
CA GLU A 102 6.51 -14.54 8.12
C GLU A 102 6.23 -14.52 6.61
N MET A 103 5.07 -13.99 6.19
CA MET A 103 4.74 -13.84 4.78
C MET A 103 5.66 -12.83 4.07
N TYR A 104 5.97 -11.70 4.74
CA TYR A 104 6.87 -10.67 4.23
C TYR A 104 8.27 -11.26 3.92
N ILE A 105 8.85 -12.00 4.86
CA ILE A 105 10.16 -12.67 4.65
C ILE A 105 10.05 -13.74 3.56
N ALA A 106 9.01 -14.58 3.60
CA ALA A 106 8.86 -15.65 2.61
C ALA A 106 8.77 -15.11 1.17
N GLN A 107 8.31 -13.86 0.99
CA GLN A 107 8.23 -13.20 -0.30
C GLN A 107 9.57 -12.58 -0.74
N THR A 108 10.35 -12.00 0.17
CA THR A 108 11.66 -11.39 -0.12
C THR A 108 12.71 -12.46 -0.46
N GLU A 109 12.70 -13.59 0.25
CA GLU A 109 13.56 -14.76 -0.03
C GLU A 109 13.35 -15.29 -1.46
N LYS A 110 12.12 -15.28 -1.95
CA LYS A 110 11.77 -15.77 -3.29
C LYS A 110 12.16 -14.81 -4.42
N LYS A 111 12.47 -13.53 -4.13
CA LYS A 111 12.60 -12.48 -5.15
C LYS A 111 13.86 -11.62 -4.97
N TRP A 112 15.06 -12.22 -4.90
CA TRP A 112 16.37 -11.51 -4.96
C TRP A 112 16.47 -10.24 -4.08
N GLY A 113 15.62 -10.12 -3.06
CA GLY A 113 15.36 -8.91 -2.31
C GLY A 113 16.05 -9.00 -0.97
N ARG A 114 16.38 -7.84 -0.39
CA ARG A 114 16.91 -7.77 0.97
C ARG A 114 15.77 -7.41 1.92
N ASP A 115 15.67 -8.12 3.03
CA ASP A 115 14.80 -7.72 4.14
C ASP A 115 15.30 -6.41 4.73
N TYR A 116 14.58 -5.33 4.43
CA TYR A 116 14.91 -4.01 4.98
C TYR A 116 13.98 -3.61 6.12
N LEU A 117 12.81 -4.26 6.26
CA LEU A 117 11.94 -4.11 7.42
C LEU A 117 12.13 -5.30 8.34
N ARG A 118 12.45 -5.01 9.60
CA ARG A 118 12.63 -6.03 10.63
C ARG A 118 11.34 -6.25 11.40
N ARG A 119 11.30 -7.30 12.22
CA ARG A 119 10.15 -7.59 13.08
C ARG A 119 9.78 -6.39 13.95
N GLU A 120 10.77 -5.70 14.50
CA GLU A 120 10.56 -4.56 15.39
C GLU A 120 9.85 -3.40 14.69
N PHE A 121 10.00 -3.25 13.37
CA PHE A 121 9.23 -2.26 12.61
C PHE A 121 7.73 -2.58 12.63
N PHE A 122 7.38 -3.86 12.47
CA PHE A 122 5.98 -4.30 12.45
C PHE A 122 5.33 -4.21 13.83
N ASP A 123 6.08 -4.54 14.88
CA ASP A 123 5.62 -4.35 16.26
C ASP A 123 5.42 -2.85 16.57
N GLU A 124 6.35 -1.99 16.16
CA GLU A 124 6.25 -0.53 16.40
C GLU A 124 5.04 0.09 15.69
N ILE A 125 4.80 -0.23 14.41
CA ILE A 125 3.63 0.32 13.69
C ILE A 125 2.31 -0.24 14.23
N TYR A 126 2.31 -1.44 14.79
CA TYR A 126 1.12 -1.97 15.45
C TYR A 126 0.77 -1.14 16.69
N GLU A 127 1.76 -0.87 17.54
CA GLU A 127 1.55 -0.11 18.78
C GLU A 127 1.22 1.36 18.52
N THR A 128 1.90 1.98 17.54
CA THR A 128 1.85 3.44 17.34
C THR A 128 0.93 3.89 16.22
N MET A 129 0.58 3.00 15.28
CA MET A 129 -0.12 3.36 14.04
C MET A 129 -1.30 2.44 13.69
N ARG A 130 -1.84 1.62 14.63
CA ARG A 130 -2.92 0.67 14.30
C ARG A 130 -4.14 1.29 13.62
N ASP A 131 -4.48 2.53 13.97
CA ASP A 131 -5.60 3.27 13.38
C ASP A 131 -5.26 3.86 12.00
N ASP A 132 -3.96 4.01 11.70
CA ASP A 132 -3.42 4.55 10.45
C ASP A 132 -2.90 3.45 9.51
N ILE A 133 -3.21 2.18 9.78
CA ILE A 133 -2.88 1.06 8.89
C ILE A 133 -4.10 0.19 8.61
N MET A 134 -4.16 -0.34 7.39
CA MET A 134 -5.15 -1.33 6.96
C MET A 134 -4.46 -2.55 6.38
N PHE A 135 -4.71 -3.69 6.98
CA PHE A 135 -4.41 -4.97 6.37
C PHE A 135 -5.53 -5.45 5.47
N VAL A 136 -5.15 -6.11 4.38
CA VAL A 136 -6.02 -7.01 3.61
C VAL A 136 -5.44 -8.39 3.73
N PHE A 137 -6.16 -9.30 4.38
CA PHE A 137 -5.74 -10.68 4.58
C PHE A 137 -6.54 -11.64 3.71
N ALA A 138 -5.91 -12.74 3.32
CA ALA A 138 -6.59 -13.94 2.84
C ALA A 138 -6.40 -15.06 3.86
N GLU A 139 -7.50 -15.64 4.32
CA GLU A 139 -7.53 -16.77 5.25
C GLU A 139 -8.08 -18.01 4.55
N GLN A 140 -7.50 -19.17 4.83
CA GLN A 140 -8.11 -20.44 4.46
C GLN A 140 -9.39 -20.67 5.26
N GLU A 141 -10.52 -20.75 4.56
CA GLU A 141 -11.86 -20.67 5.15
C GLU A 141 -12.07 -21.70 6.26
N GLY A 142 -12.49 -21.22 7.44
CA GLY A 142 -12.80 -22.06 8.60
C GLY A 142 -11.59 -22.55 9.39
N THR A 143 -10.37 -22.18 9.01
CA THR A 143 -9.14 -22.65 9.69
C THR A 143 -8.48 -21.60 10.56
N GLY A 144 -8.80 -20.30 10.38
CA GLY A 144 -8.08 -19.21 11.02
C GLY A 144 -6.69 -18.94 10.46
N ARG A 145 -6.20 -19.79 9.54
CA ARG A 145 -4.84 -19.68 8.98
C ARG A 145 -4.79 -18.62 7.88
N LEU A 146 -4.01 -17.57 8.13
CA LEU A 146 -3.69 -16.58 7.10
C LEU A 146 -2.71 -17.19 6.08
N VAL A 147 -2.94 -16.91 4.80
CA VAL A 147 -2.12 -17.42 3.68
C VAL A 147 -1.58 -16.32 2.77
N ALA A 148 -2.08 -15.09 2.90
CA ALA A 148 -1.54 -13.91 2.25
C ALA A 148 -1.97 -12.64 3.01
N GLY A 149 -1.19 -11.58 2.88
CA GLY A 149 -1.47 -10.29 3.49
C GLY A 149 -0.96 -9.11 2.66
N ALA A 150 -1.62 -7.97 2.78
CA ALA A 150 -1.09 -6.70 2.27
C ALA A 150 -1.33 -5.60 3.29
N ILE A 151 -0.32 -4.76 3.51
CA ILE A 151 -0.39 -3.61 4.42
C ILE A 151 -0.50 -2.31 3.64
N ASN A 152 -1.42 -1.45 4.09
CA ASN A 152 -1.67 -0.13 3.55
C ASN A 152 -1.58 0.90 4.67
N PHE A 153 -1.00 2.06 4.39
CA PHE A 153 -0.92 3.17 5.34
C PHE A 153 -1.97 4.23 4.98
N ILE A 154 -2.79 4.59 5.96
CA ILE A 154 -3.88 5.57 5.91
C ILE A 154 -3.35 6.90 6.46
N GLY A 155 -2.52 7.61 5.69
CA GLY A 155 -1.95 8.90 6.14
C GLY A 155 -2.68 10.13 5.59
N SER A 156 -2.87 10.19 4.27
CA SER A 156 -3.62 11.25 3.59
C SER A 156 -4.25 10.64 2.35
N PRO A 157 -5.46 11.04 1.94
CA PRO A 157 -6.08 10.46 0.77
C PRO A 157 -5.24 10.73 -0.49
N PRO A 158 -5.02 9.72 -1.35
CA PRO A 158 -5.43 8.32 -1.22
C PRO A 158 -4.49 7.49 -0.31
N PRO A 159 -4.99 6.45 0.39
CA PRO A 159 -4.15 5.55 1.18
C PRO A 159 -3.08 4.89 0.30
N PHE A 160 -1.88 4.70 0.87
CA PHE A 160 -0.74 4.15 0.14
C PHE A 160 -0.56 2.66 0.47
N CYS A 161 -0.76 1.80 -0.54
CA CYS A 161 -0.36 0.40 -0.44
C CYS A 161 1.17 0.30 -0.52
N ARG A 162 1.80 -0.34 0.46
CA ARG A 162 3.25 -0.29 0.63
C ARG A 162 3.90 -1.67 0.51
N HIS A 163 3.38 -2.69 1.20
CA HIS A 163 3.97 -4.04 1.20
C HIS A 163 2.93 -5.15 1.05
N TRP A 164 3.38 -6.28 0.52
CA TRP A 164 2.60 -7.47 0.20
C TRP A 164 3.42 -8.67 0.66
N GLY A 165 2.79 -9.59 1.40
CA GLY A 165 3.33 -10.85 1.89
C GLY A 165 2.48 -12.02 1.44
#